data_AF-A0A8C3JSC0-F1
#
_entry.id   AF-A0A8C3JSC0-F1
#
_cell.length_a   1.000
_cell.length_b   1.000
_cell.length_c   1.000
_cell.angle_alpha   90.00
_cell.angle_beta   90.00
_cell.angle_gamma   90.00
#
_symmetry.space_group_name_H-M   'P 1'
#
loop_
_entity.id
_entity.type
_entity.pdbx_description
1 polymer ?
#
loop_
_entity_poly.entity_id
_entity_poly.type
_entity_poly.pdbx_seq_one_letter_code
_entity_poly.pdbx_strand_id
1 'polypeptide(L)'
;MPFQQGSARTRQRTVLLVGIVVLLVVLVLAVVLASLLTHGKPEVSPKMMKWKDRGTTKNLQEVILGRCYSYVMARYPELGDKDCLKIWESLKHAFIYKNPCNTTSEDYQPLMELASHPIPCNKSLFWSKTKDLAHRYTKSNQNFLTLEDTLLGYMTDTVSWCGDPSAPGINYESCPKRSECESNPTSVFWKMASKMFAEEACGVVQVMLNGSIEAGAFRSNSIFGSIEVFNLNPDKVSAVHIWLMHDIGGPQSESCSGHSIMMLRSILEERNFTITCEDNYRPVQLLQCVQNPDHTDCQPCANATAAP
;
A
#
# COMPACT_ATOMS: atom_id res chain seq x y z
N MET A 1 48.79 8.03 87.30
CA MET A 1 47.99 6.85 86.91
C MET A 1 46.72 7.34 86.24
N PRO A 2 46.43 6.98 84.97
CA PRO A 2 45.17 7.30 84.29
C PRO A 2 44.12 6.19 84.50
N PHE A 3 42.87 6.43 84.04
CA PHE A 3 41.63 5.60 84.04
C PHE A 3 40.53 6.13 85.00
N GLN A 4 39.24 6.30 84.66
CA GLN A 4 38.39 5.93 83.52
C GLN A 4 37.26 6.98 83.39
N GLN A 5 37.16 7.71 82.28
CA GLN A 5 35.96 8.52 81.96
C GLN A 5 35.57 8.45 80.47
N GLY A 6 35.98 7.37 79.78
CA GLY A 6 35.76 7.16 78.33
C GLY A 6 34.67 6.15 77.95
N SER A 7 33.98 5.50 78.91
CA SER A 7 33.14 4.34 78.60
C SER A 7 31.70 4.68 78.17
N ALA A 8 31.06 5.66 78.81
CA ALA A 8 29.63 5.94 78.57
C ALA A 8 29.34 6.62 77.21
N ARG A 9 30.18 7.59 76.81
CA ARG A 9 30.01 8.36 75.56
C ARG A 9 30.23 7.51 74.31
N THR A 10 31.13 6.53 74.40
CA THR A 10 31.45 5.59 73.34
C THR A 10 30.32 4.60 73.15
N ARG A 11 29.75 4.06 74.24
CA ARG A 11 28.58 3.17 74.22
C ARG A 11 27.34 3.83 73.61
N GLN A 12 27.08 5.10 73.92
CA GLN A 12 25.95 5.85 73.35
C GLN A 12 26.11 6.11 71.84
N ARG A 13 27.35 6.40 71.38
CA ARG A 13 27.66 6.51 69.94
C ARG A 13 27.53 5.18 69.22
N THR A 14 27.95 4.07 69.83
CA THR A 14 27.79 2.73 69.26
C THR A 14 26.31 2.36 69.12
N VAL A 15 25.48 2.64 70.12
CA VAL A 15 24.02 2.39 70.05
C VAL A 15 23.36 3.24 68.96
N LEU A 16 23.76 4.51 68.82
CA LEU A 16 23.25 5.39 67.76
C LEU A 16 23.66 4.90 66.36
N LEU A 17 24.93 4.51 66.18
CA LEU A 17 25.44 3.95 64.93
C LEU A 17 24.74 2.64 64.57
N VAL A 18 24.54 1.74 65.53
CA VAL A 18 23.79 0.49 65.32
C VAL A 18 22.34 0.80 64.93
N GLY A 19 21.69 1.78 65.59
CA GLY A 19 20.34 2.22 65.22
C GLY A 19 20.24 2.75 63.79
N ILE A 20 21.22 3.56 63.35
CA ILE A 20 21.27 4.08 61.97
C ILE A 20 21.51 2.95 60.97
N VAL A 21 22.42 2.02 61.26
CA VAL A 21 22.70 0.88 60.37
C VAL A 21 21.47 -0.01 60.24
N VAL A 22 20.76 -0.30 61.34
CA VAL A 22 19.51 -1.08 61.30
C VAL A 22 18.45 -0.36 60.47
N LEU A 23 18.30 0.96 60.63
CA LEU A 23 17.34 1.75 59.85
C LEU A 23 17.66 1.72 58.35
N LEU A 24 18.95 1.82 57.98
CA LEU A 24 19.40 1.72 56.59
C LEU A 24 19.15 0.32 56.00
N VAL A 25 19.41 -0.74 56.76
CA VAL A 25 19.13 -2.12 56.32
C VAL A 25 17.64 -2.34 56.09
N VAL A 26 16.77 -1.81 56.98
CA VAL A 26 15.31 -1.89 56.81
C VAL A 26 14.85 -1.11 55.57
N LEU A 27 15.40 0.08 55.33
CA LEU A 27 15.10 0.87 54.12
C LEU A 27 15.52 0.13 52.84
N VAL A 28 16.71 -0.45 52.81
CA VAL A 28 17.19 -1.23 51.66
C VAL A 28 16.29 -2.45 51.43
N LEU A 29 15.92 -3.17 52.50
CA LEU A 29 15.00 -4.31 52.40
C LEU A 29 13.62 -3.87 51.90
N ALA A 30 13.10 -2.74 52.36
CA ALA A 30 11.82 -2.20 51.88
C ALA A 30 11.87 -1.83 50.39
N VAL A 31 12.98 -1.23 49.93
CA VAL A 31 13.19 -0.90 48.51
C VAL A 31 13.33 -2.17 47.66
N VAL A 32 14.07 -3.17 48.12
CA VAL A 32 14.21 -4.46 47.43
C VAL A 32 12.88 -5.20 47.38
N LEU A 33 12.10 -5.23 48.47
CA LEU A 33 10.77 -5.82 48.50
C LEU A 33 9.80 -5.06 47.58
N ALA A 34 9.83 -3.73 47.58
CA ALA A 34 9.03 -2.92 46.65
C ALA A 34 9.44 -3.19 45.19
N SER A 35 10.73 -3.33 44.90
CA SER A 35 11.24 -3.70 43.58
C SER A 35 10.77 -5.09 43.15
N LEU A 36 10.81 -6.08 44.04
CA LEU A 36 10.34 -7.44 43.75
C LEU A 36 8.82 -7.51 43.56
N LEU A 37 8.06 -6.74 44.36
CA LEU A 37 6.61 -6.64 44.25
C LEU A 37 6.15 -5.87 43.00
N THR A 38 6.97 -4.94 42.50
CA THR A 38 6.69 -4.19 41.26
C THR A 38 7.16 -4.90 40.00
N HIS A 39 8.25 -5.68 40.06
CA HIS A 39 8.72 -6.53 38.94
C HIS A 39 7.88 -7.81 38.73
N GLY A 40 7.01 -8.18 39.69
CA GLY A 40 6.14 -9.36 39.58
C GLY A 40 4.83 -9.13 38.80
N LYS A 41 4.55 -7.91 38.31
CA LYS A 41 3.47 -7.72 37.35
C LYS A 41 3.96 -8.20 35.98
N PRO A 42 3.41 -9.28 35.39
CA PRO A 42 3.65 -9.55 33.99
C PRO A 42 3.27 -8.28 33.22
N GLU A 43 4.19 -7.75 32.41
CA GLU A 43 3.79 -6.86 31.33
C GLU A 43 2.73 -7.63 30.55
N VAL A 44 1.46 -7.28 30.76
CA VAL A 44 0.39 -7.67 29.86
C VAL A 44 0.68 -6.84 28.62
N SER A 45 1.62 -7.30 27.79
CA SER A 45 1.84 -6.75 26.47
C SER A 45 0.46 -6.72 25.82
N PRO A 46 -0.07 -5.53 25.48
CA PRO A 46 -1.45 -5.44 25.06
C PRO A 46 -1.60 -6.33 23.83
N LYS A 47 -2.53 -7.28 23.95
CA LYS A 47 -2.70 -8.34 22.95
C LYS A 47 -3.14 -7.67 21.65
N MET A 48 -2.21 -7.56 20.71
CA MET A 48 -2.46 -7.00 19.39
C MET A 48 -3.61 -7.74 18.71
N MET A 49 -4.39 -7.00 17.93
CA MET A 49 -5.45 -7.55 17.11
C MET A 49 -4.86 -8.56 16.11
N LYS A 50 -5.58 -9.67 15.88
CA LYS A 50 -5.13 -10.73 14.96
C LYS A 50 -6.00 -10.76 13.71
N TRP A 51 -5.34 -10.87 12.57
CA TRP A 51 -5.95 -10.80 11.25
C TRP A 51 -5.41 -11.89 10.31
N LYS A 52 -6.01 -12.04 9.13
CA LYS A 52 -5.67 -13.11 8.18
C LYS A 52 -4.68 -12.72 7.09
N ASP A 53 -4.37 -11.44 6.90
CA ASP A 53 -3.33 -11.00 5.97
C ASP A 53 -1.98 -10.79 6.65
N ARG A 54 -0.93 -10.69 5.84
CA ARG A 54 0.40 -10.31 6.32
C ARG A 54 0.36 -8.96 7.02
N GLY A 55 1.09 -8.86 8.12
CA GLY A 55 1.23 -7.60 8.86
C GLY A 55 1.93 -6.51 8.07
N THR A 56 2.13 -5.38 8.75
CA THR A 56 2.83 -4.23 8.21
C THR A 56 4.22 -4.64 7.70
N THR A 57 4.61 -4.13 6.53
CA THR A 57 5.92 -4.39 5.96
C THR A 57 7.02 -3.94 6.92
N LYS A 58 8.01 -4.80 7.17
CA LYS A 58 9.17 -4.46 8.01
C LYS A 58 9.93 -3.28 7.40
N ASN A 59 10.42 -2.36 8.23
CA ASN A 59 11.12 -1.15 7.81
C ASN A 59 10.29 -0.30 6.82
N LEU A 60 8.96 -0.22 7.05
CA LEU A 60 8.04 0.50 6.17
C LEU A 60 8.49 1.95 5.96
N GLN A 61 8.94 2.62 7.03
CA GLN A 61 9.41 4.01 6.95
C GLN A 61 10.55 4.16 5.92
N GLU A 62 11.57 3.31 6.01
CA GLU A 62 12.73 3.33 5.14
C GLU A 62 12.35 3.02 3.70
N VAL A 63 11.45 2.05 3.49
CA VAL A 63 10.94 1.68 2.15
C VAL A 63 10.18 2.85 1.52
N ILE A 64 9.25 3.48 2.25
CA ILE A 64 8.46 4.60 1.73
C ILE A 64 9.35 5.80 1.44
N LEU A 65 10.22 6.18 2.38
CA LEU A 65 11.14 7.31 2.19
C LEU A 65 12.09 7.08 1.02
N GLY A 66 12.70 5.90 0.93
CA GLY A 66 13.59 5.56 -0.17
C GLY A 66 12.91 5.66 -1.54
N ARG A 67 11.68 5.15 -1.66
CA ARG A 67 10.88 5.24 -2.89
C ARG A 67 10.45 6.66 -3.20
N CYS A 68 10.04 7.44 -2.20
CA CYS A 68 9.67 8.84 -2.37
C CYS A 68 10.84 9.65 -2.95
N TYR A 69 12.01 9.59 -2.32
CA TYR A 69 13.19 10.32 -2.79
C TYR A 69 13.64 9.83 -4.18
N SER A 70 13.60 8.52 -4.43
CA SER A 70 13.89 7.96 -5.76
C SER A 70 12.95 8.53 -6.83
N TYR A 71 11.66 8.66 -6.53
CA TYR A 71 10.68 9.21 -7.46
C TYR A 71 10.91 10.70 -7.75
N VAL A 72 10.99 11.51 -6.69
CA VAL A 72 11.05 12.98 -6.82
C VAL A 72 12.39 13.50 -7.32
N MET A 73 13.50 12.80 -7.04
CA MET A 73 14.84 13.26 -7.44
C MET A 73 15.28 12.67 -8.78
N ALA A 74 14.97 11.40 -9.06
CA ALA A 74 15.54 10.70 -10.21
C ALA A 74 14.55 10.54 -11.37
N ARG A 75 13.24 10.47 -11.11
CA ARG A 75 12.24 10.15 -12.14
C ARG A 75 11.47 11.38 -12.65
N TYR A 76 11.11 12.30 -11.74
CA TYR A 76 10.36 13.51 -12.08
C TYR A 76 10.89 14.73 -11.30
N PRO A 77 12.05 15.29 -11.69
CA PRO A 77 12.68 16.41 -10.98
C PRO A 77 11.79 17.66 -10.87
N GLU A 78 10.81 17.81 -11.75
CA GLU A 78 9.79 18.87 -11.69
C GLU A 78 8.91 18.80 -10.42
N LEU A 79 8.88 17.64 -9.75
CA LEU A 79 8.22 17.43 -8.45
C LEU A 79 9.20 17.58 -7.27
N GLY A 80 10.38 18.18 -7.50
CA GLY A 80 11.47 18.29 -6.52
C GLY A 80 11.14 19.11 -5.25
N ASP A 81 9.96 19.73 -5.18
CA ASP A 81 9.43 20.45 -4.02
C ASP A 81 8.65 19.56 -3.03
N LYS A 82 8.40 18.28 -3.37
CA LYS A 82 7.67 17.34 -2.52
C LYS A 82 8.48 16.96 -1.27
N ASP A 83 7.90 17.19 -0.11
CA ASP A 83 8.48 16.88 1.20
C ASP A 83 8.21 15.42 1.60
N CYS A 84 9.15 14.53 1.26
CA CYS A 84 9.02 13.10 1.53
C CYS A 84 8.86 12.75 3.02
N LEU A 85 9.42 13.55 3.93
CA LEU A 85 9.24 13.34 5.37
C LEU A 85 7.82 13.66 5.78
N LYS A 86 7.25 14.78 5.32
CA LYS A 86 5.83 15.11 5.58
C LYS A 86 4.88 14.09 4.96
N ILE A 87 5.16 13.62 3.74
CA ILE A 87 4.39 12.56 3.08
C ILE A 87 4.38 11.30 3.94
N TRP A 88 5.56 10.85 4.40
CA TRP A 88 5.66 9.69 5.30
C TRP A 88 4.88 9.91 6.61
N GLU A 89 5.07 11.06 7.27
CA GLU A 89 4.38 11.36 8.52
C GLU A 89 2.86 11.40 8.34
N SER A 90 2.38 11.94 7.21
CA SER A 90 0.96 11.94 6.87
C SER A 90 0.43 10.52 6.63
N LEU A 91 1.17 9.67 5.91
CA LEU A 91 0.83 8.26 5.72
C LEU A 91 0.76 7.53 7.08
N LYS A 92 1.76 7.71 7.94
CA LYS A 92 1.82 7.09 9.27
C LYS A 92 0.63 7.50 10.14
N HIS A 93 0.31 8.79 10.18
CA HIS A 93 -0.83 9.31 10.95
C HIS A 93 -2.18 8.75 10.47
N ALA A 94 -2.30 8.36 9.20
CA ALA A 94 -3.53 7.80 8.68
C ALA A 94 -3.92 6.47 9.36
N PHE A 95 -2.95 5.69 9.85
CA PHE A 95 -3.22 4.35 10.39
C PHE A 95 -2.70 4.08 11.81
N ILE A 96 -1.65 4.76 12.28
CA ILE A 96 -1.03 4.43 13.58
C ILE A 96 -1.98 4.71 14.75
N TYR A 97 -2.01 3.83 15.77
CA TYR A 97 -2.90 3.94 16.93
C TYR A 97 -4.40 3.94 16.60
N LYS A 98 -4.80 3.45 15.42
CA LYS A 98 -6.20 3.36 15.01
C LYS A 98 -6.63 1.90 14.88
N ASN A 99 -7.93 1.68 15.07
CA ASN A 99 -8.54 0.40 14.73
C ASN A 99 -8.48 0.23 13.21
N PRO A 100 -7.83 -0.82 12.68
CA PRO A 100 -7.62 -0.97 11.24
C PRO A 100 -8.89 -1.39 10.48
N CYS A 101 -10.07 -1.40 11.10
CA CYS A 101 -11.35 -1.55 10.41
C CYS A 101 -12.20 -0.26 10.44
N ASN A 102 -11.72 0.82 11.06
CA ASN A 102 -12.42 2.10 11.16
C ASN A 102 -11.72 3.22 10.36
N THR A 103 -10.95 2.87 9.32
CA THR A 103 -10.28 3.86 8.49
C THR A 103 -11.28 4.57 7.59
N THR A 104 -11.15 5.89 7.48
CA THR A 104 -12.00 6.72 6.61
C THR A 104 -11.17 7.47 5.55
N SER A 105 -11.85 8.09 4.58
CA SER A 105 -11.20 8.93 3.58
C SER A 105 -10.47 10.12 4.20
N GLU A 106 -11.04 10.68 5.26
CA GLU A 106 -10.51 11.87 5.94
C GLU A 106 -9.14 11.58 6.57
N ASP A 107 -8.89 10.33 6.97
CA ASP A 107 -7.58 9.91 7.49
C ASP A 107 -6.45 10.07 6.48
N TYR A 108 -6.74 9.91 5.19
CA TYR A 108 -5.76 9.95 4.11
C TYR A 108 -5.80 11.24 3.27
N GLN A 109 -6.83 12.08 3.43
CA GLN A 109 -6.96 13.32 2.69
C GLN A 109 -5.70 14.21 2.76
N PRO A 110 -5.03 14.40 3.91
CA PRO A 110 -3.79 15.18 3.96
C PRO A 110 -2.65 14.56 3.13
N LEU A 111 -2.57 13.22 3.08
CA LEU A 111 -1.57 12.52 2.26
C LEU A 111 -1.84 12.75 0.77
N MET A 112 -3.11 12.68 0.38
CA MET A 112 -3.56 12.91 -0.99
C MET A 112 -3.15 14.31 -1.47
N GLU A 113 -3.38 15.33 -0.66
CA GLU A 113 -3.02 16.72 -0.98
C GLU A 113 -1.50 16.92 -1.10
N LEU A 114 -0.72 16.34 -0.18
CA LEU A 114 0.74 16.45 -0.21
C LEU A 114 1.35 15.77 -1.45
N ALA A 115 0.85 14.60 -1.82
CA ALA A 115 1.45 13.75 -2.85
C ALA A 115 0.83 13.94 -4.24
N SER A 116 -0.28 14.68 -4.38
CA SER A 116 -0.92 14.96 -5.66
C SER A 116 0.04 15.65 -6.63
N HIS A 117 -0.01 15.23 -7.90
CA HIS A 117 0.69 15.86 -9.00
C HIS A 117 -0.08 15.63 -10.32
N PRO A 118 0.12 16.48 -11.34
CA PRO A 118 -0.55 16.31 -12.63
C PRO A 118 -0.19 14.97 -13.29
N ILE A 119 -1.17 14.40 -14.00
CA ILE A 119 -0.98 13.23 -14.86
C ILE A 119 -0.94 13.69 -16.32
N PRO A 120 0.14 13.38 -17.09
CA PRO A 120 0.20 13.75 -18.50
C PRO A 120 -0.93 13.10 -19.32
N CYS A 121 -1.61 13.89 -20.16
CA CYS A 121 -2.70 13.39 -21.00
C CYS A 121 -2.23 12.31 -21.99
N ASN A 122 -3.15 11.41 -22.33
CA ASN A 122 -2.93 10.25 -23.22
C ASN A 122 -1.94 9.21 -22.69
N LYS A 123 -1.55 9.27 -21.40
CA LYS A 123 -0.59 8.34 -20.78
C LYS A 123 -1.22 7.37 -19.77
N SER A 124 -2.41 7.67 -19.24
CA SER A 124 -2.99 6.85 -18.17
C SER A 124 -3.36 5.44 -18.65
N LEU A 125 -2.84 4.43 -17.94
CA LEU A 125 -3.16 3.02 -18.13
C LEU A 125 -3.77 2.44 -16.85
N PHE A 126 -5.10 2.28 -16.86
CA PHE A 126 -5.83 1.54 -15.84
C PHE A 126 -5.67 0.04 -16.06
N TRP A 127 -5.88 -0.76 -15.01
CA TRP A 127 -5.80 -2.20 -15.13
C TRP A 127 -6.72 -2.90 -14.13
N SER A 128 -7.25 -4.06 -14.51
CA SER A 128 -8.01 -4.94 -13.61
C SER A 128 -7.58 -6.38 -13.83
N LYS A 129 -7.05 -6.99 -12.77
CA LYS A 129 -6.52 -8.37 -12.80
C LYS A 129 -5.39 -8.62 -13.82
N THR A 130 -4.66 -7.56 -14.19
CA THR A 130 -3.55 -7.57 -15.16
C THR A 130 -2.32 -6.80 -14.65
N LYS A 131 -2.21 -6.57 -13.32
CA LYS A 131 -1.15 -5.78 -12.67
C LYS A 131 0.24 -6.03 -13.24
N ASP A 132 0.69 -7.29 -13.21
CA ASP A 132 2.05 -7.64 -13.57
C ASP A 132 2.33 -7.43 -15.06
N LEU A 133 1.31 -7.57 -15.92
CA LEU A 133 1.43 -7.28 -17.34
C LEU A 133 1.46 -5.78 -17.61
N ALA A 134 0.56 -5.02 -16.98
CA ALA A 134 0.52 -3.57 -17.07
C ALA A 134 1.84 -2.93 -16.60
N HIS A 135 2.37 -3.36 -15.44
CA HIS A 135 3.64 -2.88 -14.88
C HIS A 135 4.84 -3.24 -15.75
N ARG A 136 4.87 -4.44 -16.34
CA ARG A 136 5.94 -4.78 -17.29
C ARG A 136 5.86 -3.91 -18.55
N TYR A 137 4.64 -3.62 -19.01
CA TYR A 137 4.42 -2.80 -20.19
C TYR A 137 4.81 -1.34 -19.98
N THR A 138 4.47 -0.72 -18.85
CA THR A 138 4.89 0.68 -18.57
C THR A 138 6.39 0.81 -18.31
N LYS A 139 7.04 -0.26 -17.81
CA LYS A 139 8.51 -0.31 -17.71
C LYS A 139 9.20 -0.38 -19.07
N SER A 140 8.65 -1.11 -20.04
CA SER A 140 9.21 -1.23 -21.38
C SER A 140 8.78 -0.10 -22.33
N ASN A 141 7.61 0.49 -22.08
CA ASN A 141 7.05 1.59 -22.86
C ASN A 141 6.69 2.75 -21.93
N GLN A 142 7.61 3.72 -21.84
CA GLN A 142 7.45 4.93 -21.02
C GLN A 142 6.38 5.90 -21.54
N ASN A 143 5.63 5.54 -22.60
CA ASN A 143 4.46 6.28 -23.05
C ASN A 143 3.20 6.00 -22.24
N PHE A 144 3.24 5.11 -21.26
CA PHE A 144 2.11 4.87 -20.39
C PHE A 144 2.56 4.84 -18.94
N LEU A 145 1.63 5.14 -18.04
CA LEU A 145 1.84 5.08 -16.61
C LEU A 145 0.58 4.51 -15.95
N THR A 146 0.75 3.55 -15.04
CA THR A 146 -0.33 3.11 -14.15
C THR A 146 -0.40 3.99 -12.91
N LEU A 147 -1.37 3.75 -12.03
CA LEU A 147 -1.38 4.37 -10.70
C LEU A 147 -0.06 4.10 -9.95
N GLU A 148 0.52 2.92 -10.08
CA GLU A 148 1.79 2.55 -9.44
C GLU A 148 3.03 3.21 -10.05
N ASP A 149 2.88 3.90 -11.18
CA ASP A 149 3.90 4.78 -11.76
C ASP A 149 3.75 6.25 -11.32
N THR A 150 2.72 6.58 -10.52
CA THR A 150 2.55 7.88 -9.84
C THR A 150 3.30 7.91 -8.51
N LEU A 151 3.52 9.08 -7.89
CA LEU A 151 4.22 9.19 -6.61
C LEU A 151 3.58 8.31 -5.53
N LEU A 152 2.26 8.46 -5.32
CA LEU A 152 1.50 7.69 -4.32
C LEU A 152 1.64 6.19 -4.55
N GLY A 153 1.32 5.74 -5.76
CA GLY A 153 1.36 4.33 -6.09
C GLY A 153 2.76 3.75 -6.04
N TYR A 154 3.77 4.46 -6.56
CA TYR A 154 5.17 4.00 -6.56
C TYR A 154 5.71 3.79 -5.14
N MET A 155 5.40 4.70 -4.22
CA MET A 155 5.79 4.56 -2.81
C MET A 155 5.15 3.33 -2.18
N THR A 156 3.85 3.13 -2.39
CA THR A 156 3.06 2.12 -1.68
C THR A 156 2.88 0.80 -2.42
N ASP A 157 3.42 0.65 -3.62
CA ASP A 157 3.23 -0.57 -4.39
C ASP A 157 3.83 -1.79 -3.66
N THR A 158 3.10 -2.89 -3.59
CA THR A 158 3.48 -4.17 -2.94
C THR A 158 3.76 -4.14 -1.43
N VAL A 159 3.61 -3.00 -0.74
CA VAL A 159 3.73 -2.95 0.73
C VAL A 159 2.36 -3.13 1.41
N SER A 160 2.38 -3.45 2.71
CA SER A 160 1.20 -3.61 3.56
C SER A 160 1.39 -2.79 4.82
N TRP A 161 0.30 -2.23 5.37
CA TRP A 161 0.34 -1.49 6.62
C TRP A 161 -1.02 -1.50 7.32
N CYS A 162 -0.98 -1.53 8.64
CA CYS A 162 -2.15 -1.31 9.48
C CYS A 162 -1.73 -0.94 10.91
N GLY A 163 -2.62 -0.23 11.60
CA GLY A 163 -2.43 0.14 13.00
C GLY A 163 -2.91 -0.92 13.97
N ASP A 164 -2.65 -0.64 15.24
CA ASP A 164 -3.35 -1.24 16.37
C ASP A 164 -3.68 -0.12 17.36
N PRO A 165 -4.86 -0.08 18.00
CA PRO A 165 -5.13 0.87 19.08
C PRO A 165 -4.14 0.76 20.25
N SER A 166 -3.50 -0.40 20.41
CA SER A 166 -2.54 -0.69 21.46
C SER A 166 -1.11 -0.31 21.06
N ALA A 167 -0.25 -0.04 22.05
CA ALA A 167 1.18 0.10 21.81
C ALA A 167 1.77 -1.17 21.14
N PRO A 168 2.67 -1.03 20.14
CA PRO A 168 3.35 0.19 19.70
C PRO A 168 2.59 1.03 18.64
N GLY A 169 1.32 0.75 18.37
CA GLY A 169 0.48 1.51 17.43
C GLY A 169 0.49 0.98 15.98
N ILE A 170 1.41 0.07 15.66
CA ILE A 170 1.57 -0.57 14.35
C ILE A 170 1.49 -2.09 14.51
N ASN A 171 0.73 -2.74 13.62
CA ASN A 171 0.63 -4.19 13.63
C ASN A 171 1.53 -4.84 12.58
N TYR A 172 2.67 -5.38 13.03
CA TYR A 172 3.60 -6.13 12.18
C TYR A 172 3.28 -7.62 12.08
N GLU A 173 2.41 -8.16 12.94
CA GLU A 173 2.05 -9.58 12.93
C GLU A 173 1.04 -9.89 11.82
N SER A 174 -0.03 -9.09 11.72
CA SER A 174 -1.11 -9.33 10.78
C SER A 174 -1.91 -8.06 10.47
N CYS A 175 -2.53 -7.99 9.30
CA CYS A 175 -3.43 -6.92 8.90
C CYS A 175 -4.76 -7.46 8.37
N PRO A 176 -5.88 -6.71 8.48
CA PRO A 176 -7.18 -7.16 8.01
C PRO A 176 -7.19 -7.32 6.49
N LYS A 177 -7.73 -8.45 6.03
CA LYS A 177 -8.12 -8.59 4.62
C LYS A 177 -9.33 -7.71 4.33
N ARG A 178 -9.53 -7.36 3.05
CA ARG A 178 -10.78 -6.72 2.59
C ARG A 178 -12.03 -7.54 2.97
N SER A 179 -11.94 -8.86 3.02
CA SER A 179 -13.04 -9.75 3.45
C SER A 179 -13.32 -9.73 4.94
N GLU A 180 -12.37 -9.26 5.77
CA GLU A 180 -12.57 -9.10 7.22
C GLU A 180 -13.17 -7.74 7.53
N CYS A 181 -12.71 -6.68 6.85
CA CYS A 181 -13.37 -5.39 6.84
C CYS A 181 -12.99 -4.58 5.59
N GLU A 182 -13.98 -3.97 4.94
CA GLU A 182 -13.77 -3.21 3.70
C GLU A 182 -13.06 -1.87 3.93
N SER A 183 -13.24 -1.29 5.13
CA SER A 183 -12.69 -0.02 5.59
C SER A 183 -11.34 -0.19 6.29
N ASN A 184 -10.45 -1.00 5.72
CA ASN A 184 -9.08 -1.14 6.19
C ASN A 184 -8.12 -0.11 5.58
N PRO A 185 -6.99 0.21 6.25
CA PRO A 185 -6.03 1.23 5.82
C PRO A 185 -5.64 1.12 4.35
N THR A 186 -5.18 -0.05 3.92
CA THR A 186 -4.73 -0.29 2.55
C THR A 186 -5.88 -0.17 1.55
N SER A 187 -7.06 -0.69 1.87
CA SER A 187 -8.23 -0.63 0.96
C SER A 187 -8.76 0.79 0.79
N VAL A 188 -8.82 1.58 1.86
CA VAL A 188 -9.23 2.98 1.79
C VAL A 188 -8.20 3.81 1.02
N PHE A 189 -6.91 3.60 1.30
CA PHE A 189 -5.83 4.25 0.56
C PHE A 189 -5.94 4.01 -0.95
N TRP A 190 -6.06 2.74 -1.38
CA TRP A 190 -6.14 2.44 -2.82
C TRP A 190 -7.41 2.99 -3.45
N LYS A 191 -8.56 3.01 -2.75
CA LYS A 191 -9.77 3.68 -3.25
C LYS A 191 -9.53 5.16 -3.50
N MET A 192 -8.87 5.86 -2.57
CA MET A 192 -8.59 7.30 -2.72
C MET A 192 -7.56 7.60 -3.81
N ALA A 193 -6.46 6.83 -3.84
CA ALA A 193 -5.44 6.97 -4.87
C ALA A 193 -5.99 6.68 -6.28
N SER A 194 -6.86 5.67 -6.41
CA SER A 194 -7.52 5.32 -7.67
C SER A 194 -8.53 6.39 -8.11
N LYS A 195 -9.28 6.96 -7.16
CA LYS A 195 -10.15 8.10 -7.42
C LYS A 195 -9.37 9.29 -7.98
N MET A 196 -8.31 9.70 -7.27
CA MET A 196 -7.46 10.82 -7.71
C MET A 196 -6.86 10.58 -9.09
N PHE A 197 -6.36 9.37 -9.34
CA PHE A 197 -5.78 9.01 -10.64
C PHE A 197 -6.80 9.09 -11.79
N ALA A 198 -8.06 8.72 -11.53
CA ALA A 198 -9.15 8.86 -12.50
C ALA A 198 -9.57 10.32 -12.72
N GLU A 199 -9.59 11.15 -11.68
CA GLU A 199 -9.95 12.58 -11.78
C GLU A 199 -8.91 13.41 -12.57
N GLU A 200 -7.64 13.01 -12.49
CA GLU A 200 -6.52 13.63 -13.19
C GLU A 200 -6.30 13.08 -14.61
N ALA A 201 -6.93 11.97 -14.99
CA ALA A 201 -6.79 11.40 -16.32
C ALA A 201 -7.39 12.32 -17.40
N CYS A 202 -6.72 12.41 -18.54
CA CYS A 202 -7.15 13.23 -19.68
C CYS A 202 -6.69 12.67 -21.03
N GLY A 203 -7.38 13.07 -22.09
CA GLY A 203 -7.17 12.55 -23.44
C GLY A 203 -7.67 11.10 -23.59
N VAL A 204 -6.92 10.28 -24.32
CA VAL A 204 -7.24 8.86 -24.50
C VAL A 204 -6.70 8.06 -23.32
N VAL A 205 -7.59 7.47 -22.53
CA VAL A 205 -7.23 6.59 -21.43
C VAL A 205 -7.24 5.13 -21.88
N GLN A 206 -6.27 4.35 -21.42
CA GLN A 206 -6.16 2.94 -21.73
C GLN A 206 -6.63 2.12 -20.52
N VAL A 207 -7.27 0.97 -20.75
CA VAL A 207 -7.54 -0.01 -19.70
C VAL A 207 -7.15 -1.40 -20.14
N MET A 208 -6.28 -2.05 -19.38
CA MET A 208 -5.89 -3.44 -19.60
C MET A 208 -6.74 -4.38 -18.74
N LEU A 209 -7.51 -5.25 -19.37
CA LEU A 209 -8.37 -6.24 -18.70
C LEU A 209 -7.90 -7.66 -19.01
N ASN A 210 -8.27 -8.61 -18.15
CA ASN A 210 -7.89 -10.02 -18.31
C ASN A 210 -9.06 -10.83 -18.92
N GLY A 211 -8.94 -11.19 -20.19
CA GLY A 211 -9.91 -12.00 -20.93
C GLY A 211 -9.83 -13.51 -20.65
N SER A 212 -8.80 -13.96 -19.91
CA SER A 212 -8.64 -15.36 -19.50
C SER A 212 -9.32 -15.70 -18.16
N ILE A 213 -10.10 -14.77 -17.59
CA ILE A 213 -10.88 -15.01 -16.37
C ILE A 213 -12.26 -15.54 -16.74
N GLU A 214 -12.57 -16.78 -16.34
CA GLU A 214 -13.86 -17.42 -16.60
C GLU A 214 -15.07 -16.63 -16.08
N ALA A 215 -14.91 -15.94 -14.96
CA ALA A 215 -15.96 -15.12 -14.35
C ALA A 215 -16.15 -13.75 -15.02
N GLY A 216 -15.48 -13.48 -16.15
CA GLY A 216 -15.48 -12.20 -16.85
C GLY A 216 -14.34 -11.26 -16.42
N ALA A 217 -13.94 -10.44 -17.37
CA ALA A 217 -12.85 -9.48 -17.31
C ALA A 217 -13.24 -8.18 -16.57
N PHE A 218 -14.52 -7.80 -16.63
CA PHE A 218 -15.06 -6.65 -15.90
C PHE A 218 -15.91 -7.05 -14.70
N ARG A 219 -15.73 -6.35 -13.58
CA ARG A 219 -16.55 -6.50 -12.36
C ARG A 219 -16.93 -5.13 -11.82
N SER A 220 -18.23 -4.88 -11.68
CA SER A 220 -18.76 -3.61 -11.16
C SER A 220 -18.30 -3.28 -9.74
N ASN A 221 -18.01 -4.28 -8.91
CA ASN A 221 -17.53 -4.11 -7.52
C ASN A 221 -15.99 -4.05 -7.37
N SER A 222 -15.24 -4.10 -8.48
CA SER A 222 -13.79 -3.89 -8.47
C SER A 222 -13.44 -2.43 -8.24
N ILE A 223 -12.19 -2.10 -7.90
CA ILE A 223 -11.75 -0.69 -7.78
C ILE A 223 -11.93 0.03 -9.12
N PHE A 224 -11.50 -0.60 -10.22
CA PHE A 224 -11.73 -0.07 -11.56
C PHE A 224 -13.23 0.21 -11.83
N GLY A 225 -14.08 -0.80 -11.60
CA GLY A 225 -15.50 -0.68 -11.90
C GLY A 225 -16.29 0.24 -10.97
N SER A 226 -15.97 0.29 -9.68
CA SER A 226 -16.74 1.06 -8.68
C SER A 226 -16.18 2.44 -8.36
N ILE A 227 -14.90 2.68 -8.64
CA ILE A 227 -14.22 3.94 -8.33
C ILE A 227 -13.71 4.58 -9.62
N GLU A 228 -12.78 3.96 -10.32
CA GLU A 228 -12.03 4.62 -11.40
C GLU A 228 -12.97 5.03 -12.54
N VAL A 229 -13.78 4.10 -13.07
CA VAL A 229 -14.78 4.37 -14.12
C VAL A 229 -15.70 5.53 -13.73
N PHE A 230 -16.13 5.58 -12.47
CA PHE A 230 -17.07 6.59 -12.00
C PHE A 230 -16.44 7.96 -11.70
N ASN A 231 -15.12 8.06 -11.67
CA ASN A 231 -14.38 9.30 -11.42
C ASN A 231 -13.62 9.82 -12.67
N LEU A 232 -13.70 9.11 -13.80
CA LEU A 232 -13.28 9.67 -15.09
C LEU A 232 -14.15 10.89 -15.45
N ASN A 233 -13.49 11.97 -15.87
CA ASN A 233 -14.14 13.22 -16.24
C ASN A 233 -14.41 13.28 -17.77
N PRO A 234 -15.69 13.34 -18.21
CA PRO A 234 -16.06 13.39 -19.64
C PRO A 234 -15.59 14.64 -20.37
N ASP A 235 -15.32 15.74 -19.66
CA ASP A 235 -14.80 16.98 -20.27
C ASP A 235 -13.29 16.90 -20.55
N LYS A 236 -12.56 16.00 -19.85
CA LYS A 236 -11.11 15.83 -19.99
C LYS A 236 -10.72 14.59 -20.79
N VAL A 237 -11.50 13.51 -20.69
CA VAL A 237 -11.21 12.21 -21.31
C VAL A 237 -11.97 12.09 -22.63
N SER A 238 -11.23 11.99 -23.73
CA SER A 238 -11.79 11.96 -25.08
C SER A 238 -12.27 10.56 -25.49
N ALA A 239 -11.57 9.52 -25.03
CA ALA A 239 -11.92 8.13 -25.34
C ALA A 239 -11.34 7.15 -24.32
N VAL A 240 -12.00 6.01 -24.15
CA VAL A 240 -11.54 4.86 -23.36
C VAL A 240 -11.20 3.72 -24.30
N HIS A 241 -9.96 3.29 -24.29
CA HIS A 241 -9.45 2.20 -25.12
C HIS A 241 -9.23 0.96 -24.26
N ILE A 242 -10.02 -0.08 -24.50
CA ILE A 242 -9.97 -1.34 -23.76
C ILE A 242 -9.01 -2.31 -24.46
N TRP A 243 -7.98 -2.77 -23.77
CA TRP A 243 -7.10 -3.84 -24.20
C TRP A 243 -7.48 -5.11 -23.44
N LEU A 244 -8.21 -6.01 -24.10
CA LEU A 244 -8.60 -7.28 -23.49
C LEU A 244 -7.50 -8.30 -23.75
N MET A 245 -6.66 -8.54 -22.75
CA MET A 245 -5.49 -9.40 -22.88
C MET A 245 -5.81 -10.81 -22.41
N HIS A 246 -5.40 -11.79 -23.21
CA HIS A 246 -5.46 -13.19 -22.85
C HIS A 246 -4.07 -13.72 -22.52
N ASP A 247 -4.01 -14.68 -21.61
CA ASP A 247 -2.78 -15.40 -21.33
C ASP A 247 -2.39 -16.26 -22.54
N ILE A 248 -1.08 -16.30 -22.86
CA ILE A 248 -0.56 -17.13 -23.95
C ILE A 248 -0.80 -18.60 -23.61
N GLY A 249 -1.52 -19.32 -24.48
CA GLY A 249 -1.97 -20.70 -24.23
C GLY A 249 -3.04 -20.83 -23.14
N GLY A 250 -3.53 -19.71 -22.60
CA GLY A 250 -4.60 -19.67 -21.61
C GLY A 250 -5.99 -19.70 -22.25
N PRO A 251 -7.05 -19.84 -21.42
CA PRO A 251 -8.41 -19.82 -21.92
C PRO A 251 -8.75 -18.46 -22.53
N GLN A 252 -9.50 -18.47 -23.62
CA GLN A 252 -10.12 -17.28 -24.22
C GLN A 252 -11.54 -17.13 -23.66
N SER A 253 -11.63 -16.83 -22.36
CA SER A 253 -12.90 -16.85 -21.61
C SER A 253 -13.85 -15.72 -22.00
N GLU A 254 -13.32 -14.62 -22.52
CA GLU A 254 -14.11 -13.48 -22.98
C GLU A 254 -13.52 -12.90 -24.28
N SER A 255 -14.24 -11.99 -24.90
CA SER A 255 -13.75 -11.19 -26.03
C SER A 255 -14.30 -9.77 -25.92
N CYS A 256 -13.89 -8.88 -26.81
CA CYS A 256 -14.46 -7.53 -26.87
C CYS A 256 -15.98 -7.48 -27.13
N SER A 257 -16.60 -8.58 -27.56
CA SER A 257 -18.06 -8.74 -27.68
C SER A 257 -18.69 -9.52 -26.51
N GLY A 258 -17.90 -9.87 -25.49
CA GLY A 258 -18.32 -10.62 -24.31
C GLY A 258 -19.22 -9.83 -23.37
N HIS A 259 -19.97 -10.55 -22.54
CA HIS A 259 -21.03 -9.97 -21.70
C HIS A 259 -20.52 -8.90 -20.72
N SER A 260 -19.40 -9.14 -20.02
CA SER A 260 -18.90 -8.19 -19.02
C SER A 260 -18.28 -6.96 -19.69
N ILE A 261 -17.67 -7.12 -20.87
CA ILE A 261 -17.19 -5.99 -21.68
C ILE A 261 -18.34 -5.15 -22.22
N MET A 262 -19.43 -5.77 -22.67
CA MET A 262 -20.64 -5.04 -23.08
C MET A 262 -21.27 -4.27 -21.91
N MET A 263 -21.25 -4.83 -20.70
CA MET A 263 -21.67 -4.12 -19.50
C MET A 263 -20.79 -2.89 -19.22
N LEU A 264 -19.46 -3.03 -19.30
CA LEU A 264 -18.54 -1.90 -19.16
C LEU A 264 -18.78 -0.83 -20.23
N ARG A 265 -18.97 -1.23 -21.49
CA ARG A 265 -19.29 -0.31 -22.59
C ARG A 265 -20.55 0.48 -22.29
N SER A 266 -21.64 -0.16 -21.88
CA SER A 266 -22.88 0.53 -21.50
C SER A 266 -22.64 1.60 -20.44
N ILE A 267 -21.90 1.28 -19.37
CA ILE A 267 -21.59 2.23 -18.29
C ILE A 267 -20.77 3.42 -18.81
N LEU A 268 -19.84 3.20 -19.73
CA LEU A 268 -19.01 4.26 -20.31
C LEU A 268 -19.78 5.12 -21.32
N GLU A 269 -20.66 4.51 -22.12
CA GLU A 269 -21.53 5.19 -23.09
C GLU A 269 -22.53 6.10 -22.38
N GLU A 270 -23.15 5.63 -21.29
CA GLU A 270 -24.05 6.43 -20.44
C GLU A 270 -23.34 7.66 -19.83
N ARG A 271 -22.01 7.62 -19.77
CA ARG A 271 -21.15 8.71 -19.28
C ARG A 271 -20.53 9.54 -20.40
N ASN A 272 -21.03 9.41 -21.63
CA ASN A 272 -20.60 10.15 -22.83
C ASN A 272 -19.14 9.91 -23.26
N PHE A 273 -18.58 8.73 -22.98
CA PHE A 273 -17.26 8.37 -23.50
C PHE A 273 -17.35 7.72 -24.87
N THR A 274 -16.37 7.99 -25.73
CA THR A 274 -16.10 7.15 -26.90
C THR A 274 -15.31 5.93 -26.44
N ILE A 275 -15.71 4.73 -26.87
CA ILE A 275 -15.05 3.48 -26.44
C ILE A 275 -14.55 2.69 -27.65
N THR A 276 -13.32 2.19 -27.55
CA THR A 276 -12.79 1.15 -28.45
C THR A 276 -12.38 -0.06 -27.61
N CYS A 277 -12.39 -1.24 -28.20
CA CYS A 277 -11.87 -2.44 -27.57
C CYS A 277 -11.09 -3.25 -28.58
N GLU A 278 -9.92 -3.74 -28.17
CA GLU A 278 -9.05 -4.59 -28.95
C GLU A 278 -8.70 -5.84 -28.14
N ASP A 279 -9.00 -7.00 -28.72
CA ASP A 279 -8.55 -8.28 -28.21
C ASP A 279 -7.06 -8.45 -28.50
N ASN A 280 -6.28 -8.77 -27.47
CA ASN A 280 -4.84 -9.05 -27.56
C ASN A 280 -4.03 -7.93 -28.23
N TYR A 281 -4.16 -6.69 -27.71
CA TYR A 281 -3.42 -5.53 -28.20
C TYR A 281 -1.96 -5.84 -28.50
N ARG A 282 -1.58 -5.73 -29.77
CA ARG A 282 -0.37 -6.39 -30.30
C ARG A 282 0.93 -6.05 -29.55
N PRO A 283 1.22 -4.79 -29.19
CA PRO A 283 2.42 -4.46 -28.42
C PRO A 283 2.50 -5.15 -27.05
N VAL A 284 1.36 -5.34 -26.38
CA VAL A 284 1.30 -6.01 -25.07
C VAL A 284 1.40 -7.52 -25.26
N GLN A 285 0.75 -8.07 -26.29
CA GLN A 285 0.85 -9.50 -26.61
C GLN A 285 2.31 -9.90 -26.93
N LEU A 286 3.04 -9.08 -27.69
CA LEU A 286 4.47 -9.27 -27.95
C LEU A 286 5.29 -9.32 -26.66
N LEU A 287 4.95 -8.51 -25.66
CA LEU A 287 5.59 -8.54 -24.36
C LEU A 287 5.29 -9.84 -23.59
N GLN A 288 4.07 -10.38 -23.69
CA GLN A 288 3.75 -11.69 -23.11
C GLN A 288 4.57 -12.81 -23.77
N CYS A 289 4.78 -12.72 -25.08
CA CYS A 289 5.54 -13.69 -25.86
C CYS A 289 7.03 -13.78 -25.49
N VAL A 290 7.61 -12.77 -24.83
CA VAL A 290 8.98 -12.85 -24.31
C VAL A 290 9.17 -14.03 -23.35
N GLN A 291 8.12 -14.45 -22.64
CA GLN A 291 8.19 -15.58 -21.71
C GLN A 291 7.90 -16.94 -22.38
N ASN A 292 7.19 -16.95 -23.51
CA ASN A 292 6.79 -18.16 -24.22
C ASN A 292 6.99 -18.00 -25.74
N PRO A 293 8.24 -17.80 -26.20
CA PRO A 293 8.52 -17.40 -27.59
C PRO A 293 8.11 -18.46 -28.62
N ASP A 294 8.17 -19.74 -28.24
CA ASP A 294 7.87 -20.85 -29.15
C ASP A 294 6.36 -21.19 -29.23
N HIS A 295 5.52 -20.55 -28.41
CA HIS A 295 4.08 -20.78 -28.46
C HIS A 295 3.48 -20.32 -29.79
N THR A 296 2.45 -21.01 -30.28
CA THR A 296 1.83 -20.73 -31.59
C THR A 296 1.32 -19.30 -31.71
N ASP A 297 0.75 -18.76 -30.63
CA ASP A 297 0.25 -17.37 -30.56
C ASP A 297 1.37 -16.31 -30.62
N CYS A 298 2.62 -16.74 -30.45
CA CYS A 298 3.81 -15.91 -30.41
C CYS A 298 4.67 -16.02 -31.65
N GLN A 299 4.32 -16.92 -32.58
CA GLN A 299 5.06 -17.08 -33.82
C GLN A 299 5.00 -15.76 -34.61
N PRO A 300 6.16 -15.23 -35.05
CA PRO A 300 6.16 -14.13 -35.99
C PRO A 300 5.44 -14.58 -37.27
N CYS A 301 4.75 -13.67 -37.94
CA CYS A 301 4.15 -13.99 -39.23
C CYS A 301 5.22 -14.61 -40.13
N ALA A 302 5.05 -15.88 -40.52
CA ALA A 302 5.93 -16.50 -41.48
C ALA A 302 5.82 -15.69 -42.77
N ASN A 303 6.95 -15.18 -43.28
CA ASN A 303 6.97 -14.52 -44.58
C ASN A 303 6.28 -15.44 -45.60
N ALA A 304 5.29 -14.91 -46.29
CA ALA A 304 4.61 -15.57 -47.42
C ALA A 304 5.56 -15.66 -48.63
N THR A 305 6.69 -16.32 -48.48
CA THR A 305 7.68 -16.59 -49.53
C THR A 305 8.19 -18.01 -49.38
N ALA A 306 7.37 -18.96 -49.83
CA ALA A 306 7.80 -20.22 -50.42
C ALA A 306 6.57 -20.96 -50.96
N ALA A 307 6.02 -20.47 -52.07
CA ALA A 307 5.29 -21.33 -53.00
C ALA A 307 6.22 -21.54 -54.20
N PRO A 308 6.69 -22.76 -54.49
CA PRO A 308 7.19 -23.10 -55.81
C PRO A 308 6.05 -23.15 -56.83
#